data_AF-A0A3M1E159-F1
#
_entry.id   AF-A0A3M1E159-F1
#
_cell.length_a   1.000
_cell.length_b   1.000
_cell.length_c   1.000
_cell.angle_alpha   90.00
_cell.angle_beta   90.00
_cell.angle_gamma   90.00
#
_symmetry.space_group_name_H-M   'P 1'
#
loop_
_entity.id
_entity.type
_entity.pdbx_description
1 polymer ?
#
loop_
_entity_poly.entity_id
_entity_poly.type
_entity_poly.pdbx_seq_one_letter_code
_entity_poly.pdbx_strand_id
1 'polypeptide(L)'
;AEEVRAAFGRVVRPGEQALVQRMVPPGGVEAIVGAHRDPQFGPLVMVGLGGVYVEVLREIAFRLAPPSREEAREMLGETALGRLLAGVRGQPPRDAEAVVEALCRVGWLMAEFPQVAEVDLNPLIVGEKGAWAVDVRIVVEARP
;
A
#
# COMPACT_ATOMS: atom_id res chain seq x y z
N ALA A 1 15.50 23.23 0.16
CA ALA A 1 14.79 23.82 1.31
C ALA A 1 13.97 25.05 0.91
N GLU A 2 14.53 25.97 0.13
CA GLU A 2 13.82 27.16 -0.34
C GLU A 2 12.60 26.82 -1.21
N GLU A 3 12.73 25.90 -2.16
CA GLU A 3 11.59 25.45 -2.99
C GLU A 3 10.42 24.88 -2.16
N VAL A 4 10.73 24.12 -1.11
CA VAL A 4 9.71 23.57 -0.20
C VAL A 4 9.02 24.69 0.57
N ARG A 5 9.76 25.70 1.06
CA ARG A 5 9.17 26.88 1.71
C ARG A 5 8.31 27.71 0.75
N ALA A 6 8.76 27.86 -0.49
CA ALA A 6 8.01 28.55 -1.54
C ALA A 6 6.75 27.77 -1.95
N ALA A 7 6.78 26.44 -1.96
CA ALA A 7 5.60 25.61 -2.14
C ALA A 7 4.63 25.76 -0.96
N PHE A 8 5.13 25.69 0.28
CA PHE A 8 4.33 25.88 1.49
C PHE A 8 3.54 27.20 1.46
N GLY A 9 4.20 28.31 1.15
CA GLY A 9 3.54 29.63 1.07
C GLY A 9 2.50 29.76 -0.03
N ARG A 10 2.48 28.85 -1.02
CA ARG A 10 1.49 28.81 -2.10
C ARG A 10 0.30 27.90 -1.79
N VAL A 11 0.50 26.82 -1.04
CA VAL A 11 -0.51 25.76 -0.87
C VAL A 11 -1.15 25.71 0.53
N VAL A 12 -0.48 26.26 1.55
CA VAL A 12 -0.94 26.19 2.95
C VAL A 12 -1.53 27.53 3.38
N ARG A 13 -2.76 27.53 3.89
CA ARG A 13 -3.45 28.74 4.35
C ARG A 13 -3.09 29.07 5.80
N PRO A 14 -3.32 30.32 6.26
CA PRO A 14 -3.12 30.67 7.67
C PRO A 14 -3.95 29.76 8.60
N GLY A 15 -3.28 29.13 9.57
CA GLY A 15 -3.89 28.19 10.52
C GLY A 15 -3.87 26.72 10.08
N GLU A 16 -3.50 26.43 8.83
CA GLU A 16 -3.31 25.06 8.36
C GLU A 16 -1.88 24.55 8.64
N GLN A 17 -1.75 23.23 8.67
CA GLN A 17 -0.47 22.53 8.78
C GLN A 17 -0.22 21.73 7.51
N ALA A 18 1.05 21.50 7.18
CA ALA A 18 1.43 20.60 6.11
C ALA A 18 2.48 19.59 6.60
N LEU A 19 2.36 18.38 6.09
CA LEU A 19 3.37 17.34 6.26
C LEU A 19 4.42 17.49 5.15
N VAL A 20 5.69 17.64 5.54
CA VAL A 20 6.81 17.64 4.60
C VAL A 20 7.35 16.22 4.53
N GLN A 21 7.31 15.63 3.33
CA GLN A 21 7.78 14.26 3.08
C GLN A 21 8.94 14.26 2.09
N ARG A 22 9.75 13.20 2.16
CA ARG A 22 10.76 12.93 1.14
C ARG A 22 10.07 12.48 -0.15
N MET A 23 10.46 13.04 -1.29
CA MET A 23 10.01 12.56 -2.59
C MET A 23 10.61 11.18 -2.90
N VAL A 24 9.75 10.22 -3.24
CA VAL A 24 10.18 8.87 -3.62
C VAL A 24 10.92 8.93 -4.96
N PRO A 25 12.02 8.16 -5.14
CA PRO A 25 12.72 8.12 -6.42
C PRO A 25 11.80 7.71 -7.57
N PRO A 26 11.99 8.27 -8.78
CA PRO A 26 11.18 7.90 -9.94
C PRO A 26 11.41 6.45 -10.36
N GLY A 27 10.45 5.88 -11.09
CA GLY A 27 10.57 4.56 -11.69
C GLY A 27 10.16 3.39 -10.79
N GLY A 28 9.60 3.65 -9.60
CA GLY A 28 8.95 2.62 -8.81
C GLY A 28 7.65 2.13 -9.46
N VAL A 29 7.23 0.91 -9.11
CA VAL A 29 5.94 0.34 -9.52
C VAL A 29 4.90 0.67 -8.44
N GLU A 30 3.75 1.20 -8.84
CA GLU A 30 2.65 1.48 -7.92
C GLU A 30 1.89 0.20 -7.60
N ALA A 31 1.71 -0.08 -6.31
CA ALA A 31 0.92 -1.16 -5.77
C ALA A 31 -0.16 -0.60 -4.84
N ILE A 32 -1.19 -1.41 -4.60
CA ILE A 32 -2.13 -1.20 -3.50
C ILE A 32 -1.96 -2.37 -2.53
N VAL A 33 -1.85 -2.04 -1.25
CA VAL A 33 -2.00 -2.99 -0.15
C VAL A 33 -3.07 -2.43 0.76
N GLY A 34 -4.11 -3.21 1.01
CA GLY A 34 -5.20 -2.77 1.87
C GLY A 34 -5.67 -3.88 2.78
N ALA A 35 -6.51 -3.51 3.72
CA ALA A 35 -7.26 -4.45 4.53
C ALA A 35 -8.58 -3.85 5.00
N HIS A 36 -9.58 -4.69 5.20
CA HIS A 36 -10.85 -4.28 5.76
C HIS A 36 -11.43 -5.40 6.62
N ARG A 37 -12.32 -5.09 7.56
CA ARG A 37 -13.11 -6.10 8.27
C ARG A 37 -14.38 -6.40 7.49
N ASP A 38 -14.44 -7.59 6.92
CA ASP A 38 -15.65 -8.13 6.33
C ASP A 38 -16.60 -8.63 7.44
N PRO A 39 -17.92 -8.35 7.37
CA PRO A 39 -18.88 -8.78 8.38
C PRO A 39 -19.03 -10.30 8.55
N GLN A 40 -18.72 -11.09 7.52
CA GLN A 40 -18.86 -12.55 7.52
C GLN A 40 -17.54 -13.25 7.85
N PHE A 41 -16.44 -12.76 7.28
CA PHE A 41 -15.13 -13.42 7.34
C PHE A 41 -14.17 -12.81 8.37
N GLY A 42 -14.47 -11.61 8.88
CA GLY A 42 -13.55 -10.86 9.72
C GLY A 42 -12.49 -10.12 8.88
N PRO A 43 -11.28 -9.89 9.40
CA PRO A 43 -10.28 -9.07 8.72
C PRO A 43 -9.73 -9.78 7.48
N LEU A 44 -9.79 -9.08 6.34
CA LEU A 44 -9.23 -9.49 5.06
C LEU A 44 -8.12 -8.52 4.66
N VAL A 45 -7.01 -9.05 4.16
CA VAL A 45 -5.96 -8.28 3.47
C VAL A 45 -6.10 -8.42 1.97
N MET A 46 -5.63 -7.41 1.23
CA MET A 46 -5.63 -7.38 -0.22
C MET A 46 -4.34 -6.81 -0.80
N VAL A 47 -3.96 -7.29 -1.98
CA VAL A 47 -2.88 -6.72 -2.79
C VAL A 47 -3.28 -6.65 -4.25
N GLY A 48 -2.86 -5.59 -4.94
CA GLY A 48 -3.09 -5.43 -6.37
C GLY A 48 -2.20 -4.38 -7.00
N LEU A 49 -2.27 -4.28 -8.33
CA LEU A 49 -1.60 -3.22 -9.08
C LEU A 49 -2.25 -1.86 -8.79
N GLY A 50 -1.46 -0.83 -8.49
CA GLY A 50 -1.94 0.54 -8.25
C GLY A 50 -2.09 1.39 -9.52
N GLY A 51 -2.64 2.60 -9.34
CA GLY A 51 -2.86 3.58 -10.41
C GLY A 51 -4.23 3.45 -11.11
N VAL A 52 -4.42 4.19 -12.22
CA VAL A 52 -5.71 4.31 -12.95
C VAL A 52 -6.31 2.98 -13.45
N TYR A 53 -5.57 1.88 -13.43
CA TYR A 53 -6.02 0.59 -13.93
C TYR A 53 -6.68 -0.30 -12.85
N VAL A 54 -6.67 0.11 -11.58
CA VAL A 54 -7.28 -0.65 -10.45
C VAL A 54 -8.75 -0.95 -10.69
N GLU A 55 -9.51 0.03 -11.16
CA GLU A 55 -10.96 -0.10 -11.38
C GLU A 55 -11.32 -0.97 -12.60
N VAL A 56 -10.38 -1.09 -13.56
CA VAL A 56 -10.62 -1.74 -14.85
C VAL A 56 -10.11 -3.18 -14.89
N LEU A 57 -8.97 -3.47 -14.23
CA LEU A 57 -8.29 -4.76 -14.38
C LEU A 57 -8.70 -5.82 -13.34
N ARG A 58 -9.32 -5.46 -12.21
CA ARG A 58 -9.76 -6.41 -11.15
C ARG A 58 -8.70 -7.46 -10.75
N GLU A 59 -7.41 -7.17 -10.92
CA GLU A 59 -6.31 -8.09 -10.57
C GLU A 59 -5.85 -7.85 -9.13
N ILE A 60 -6.74 -8.19 -8.19
CA ILE A 60 -6.52 -8.10 -6.74
C ILE A 60 -6.63 -9.50 -6.13
N ALA A 61 -5.73 -9.85 -5.22
CA ALA A 61 -5.81 -11.06 -4.42
C ALA A 61 -6.22 -10.73 -2.98
N PHE A 62 -7.05 -11.57 -2.37
CA PHE A 62 -7.51 -11.45 -0.98
C PHE A 62 -7.12 -12.68 -0.17
N ARG A 63 -6.85 -12.49 1.13
CA ARG A 63 -6.72 -13.55 2.14
C ARG A 63 -7.22 -13.07 3.50
N LEU A 64 -7.54 -14.03 4.38
CA LEU A 64 -7.79 -13.73 5.80
C LEU A 64 -6.52 -13.17 6.45
N ALA A 65 -6.72 -12.23 7.37
CA ALA A 65 -5.64 -11.64 8.14
C ALA A 65 -5.46 -12.36 9.50
N PRO A 66 -4.22 -12.47 10.01
CA PRO A 66 -2.97 -12.13 9.33
C PRO A 66 -2.55 -13.27 8.37
N PRO A 67 -2.13 -12.98 7.13
CA PRO A 67 -1.58 -14.01 6.26
C PRO A 67 -0.18 -14.42 6.75
N SER A 68 0.18 -15.67 6.50
CA SER A 68 1.57 -16.12 6.52
C SER A 68 2.37 -15.46 5.39
N ARG A 69 3.70 -15.47 5.50
CA ARG A 69 4.57 -15.00 4.40
C ARG A 69 4.40 -15.81 3.11
N GLU A 70 4.06 -17.09 3.22
CA GLU A 70 3.82 -17.95 2.06
C GLU A 70 2.54 -17.54 1.34
N GLU A 71 1.42 -17.41 2.07
CA GLU A 71 0.16 -16.90 1.53
C GLU A 71 0.32 -15.52 0.91
N ALA A 72 1.07 -14.61 1.54
CA ALA A 72 1.32 -13.28 0.99
C ALA A 72 2.14 -13.31 -0.32
N ARG A 73 3.07 -14.27 -0.49
CA ARG A 73 3.77 -14.48 -1.77
C ARG A 73 2.85 -15.06 -2.83
N GLU A 74 2.00 -16.01 -2.47
CA GLU A 74 1.00 -16.57 -3.37
C GLU A 74 0.04 -15.48 -3.87
N MET A 75 -0.50 -14.67 -2.95
CA MET A 75 -1.34 -13.52 -3.27
C MET A 75 -0.67 -12.59 -4.29
N LEU A 76 0.62 -12.27 -4.08
CA LEU A 76 1.35 -11.41 -5.00
C LEU A 76 1.50 -12.08 -6.38
N GLY A 77 1.80 -13.38 -6.42
CA GLY A 77 1.92 -14.18 -7.64
C GLY A 77 0.62 -14.30 -8.46
N GLU A 78 -0.54 -14.18 -7.81
CA GLU A 78 -1.87 -14.20 -8.44
C GLU A 78 -2.16 -12.93 -9.25
N THR A 79 -1.37 -11.87 -9.08
CA THR A 79 -1.66 -10.53 -9.65
C THR A 79 -0.70 -10.14 -10.77
N ALA A 80 -1.11 -9.20 -11.64
CA ALA A 80 -0.23 -8.51 -12.58
C ALA A 80 0.92 -7.79 -11.88
N LEU A 81 0.71 -7.33 -10.64
CA LEU A 81 1.74 -6.70 -9.85
C LEU A 81 2.93 -7.65 -9.67
N GLY A 82 2.71 -8.91 -9.27
CA GLY A 82 3.78 -9.89 -9.13
C GLY A 82 4.61 -10.06 -10.41
N ARG A 83 3.94 -10.08 -11.57
CA ARG A 83 4.61 -10.15 -12.89
C ARG A 83 5.43 -8.88 -13.21
N LEU A 84 4.91 -7.69 -12.88
CA LEU A 84 5.62 -6.43 -13.10
C LEU A 84 6.83 -6.28 -12.18
N LEU A 85 6.70 -6.69 -10.91
CA LEU A 85 7.80 -6.63 -9.94
C LEU A 85 8.94 -7.60 -10.30
N ALA A 86 8.65 -8.71 -10.97
CA ALA A 86 9.67 -9.61 -11.53
C ALA A 86 10.51 -8.98 -12.66
N GLY A 87 10.10 -7.81 -13.17
CA GLY A 87 10.76 -7.07 -14.23
C GLY A 87 10.11 -7.31 -15.60
N VAL A 88 9.96 -6.24 -16.37
CA VAL A 88 9.45 -6.27 -17.74
C VAL A 88 10.39 -5.53 -18.69
N ARG A 89 10.75 -6.17 -19.81
CA ARG A 89 11.48 -5.59 -20.95
C ARG A 89 12.62 -4.63 -20.57
N GLY A 90 13.72 -5.18 -20.05
CA GLY A 90 14.94 -4.40 -19.78
C GLY A 90 14.89 -3.55 -18.51
N GLN A 91 13.78 -3.56 -17.77
CA GLN A 91 13.73 -2.98 -16.42
C GLN A 91 14.21 -4.01 -15.39
N PRO A 92 15.02 -3.60 -14.40
CA PRO A 92 15.41 -4.48 -13.31
C PRO A 92 14.20 -4.81 -12.42
N PRO A 93 14.22 -5.98 -11.75
CA PRO A 93 13.17 -6.35 -10.82
C PRO A 93 13.05 -5.34 -9.67
N ARG A 94 11.88 -5.33 -9.05
CA ARG A 94 11.53 -4.53 -7.87
C ARG A 94 11.46 -5.43 -6.65
N ASP A 95 11.52 -4.81 -5.47
CA ASP A 95 11.55 -5.52 -4.19
C ASP A 95 10.18 -6.08 -3.82
N ALA A 96 9.84 -7.23 -4.39
CA ALA A 96 8.59 -7.94 -4.12
C ALA A 96 8.44 -8.34 -2.64
N GLU A 97 9.54 -8.62 -1.95
CA GLU A 97 9.50 -8.97 -0.52
C GLU A 97 9.07 -7.79 0.36
N ALA A 98 9.31 -6.54 -0.07
CA ALA A 98 8.78 -5.37 0.62
C ALA A 98 7.24 -5.31 0.59
N VAL A 99 6.61 -5.80 -0.49
CA VAL A 99 5.14 -5.92 -0.58
C VAL A 99 4.63 -7.04 0.32
N VAL A 100 5.31 -8.19 0.32
CA VAL A 100 5.01 -9.32 1.22
C VAL A 100 5.09 -8.89 2.68
N GLU A 101 6.13 -8.13 3.05
CA GLU A 101 6.26 -7.57 4.40
C GLU A 101 5.12 -6.60 4.72
N ALA A 102 4.77 -5.69 3.80
CA ALA A 102 3.65 -4.77 4.00
C ALA A 102 2.33 -5.52 4.23
N LEU A 103 2.03 -6.53 3.41
CA LEU A 103 0.85 -7.39 3.56
C LEU A 103 0.78 -8.06 4.93
N CYS A 104 1.88 -8.69 5.34
CA CYS A 104 1.94 -9.38 6.65
C CYS A 104 1.75 -8.37 7.79
N ARG A 105 2.42 -7.21 7.75
CA ARG A 105 2.33 -6.19 8.80
C ARG A 105 0.94 -5.56 8.88
N VAL A 106 0.31 -5.26 7.74
CA VAL A 106 -1.08 -4.79 7.70
C VAL A 106 -2.02 -5.85 8.23
N GLY A 107 -1.82 -7.12 7.86
CA GLY A 107 -2.60 -8.23 8.42
C GLY A 107 -2.50 -8.33 9.95
N TRP A 108 -1.28 -8.22 10.49
CA TRP A 108 -1.06 -8.19 11.95
C TRP A 108 -1.69 -6.96 12.62
N LEU A 109 -1.59 -5.77 12.01
CA LEU A 109 -2.29 -4.57 12.48
C LEU A 109 -3.80 -4.80 12.60
N MET A 110 -4.42 -5.45 11.61
CA MET A 110 -5.83 -5.79 11.66
C MET A 110 -6.16 -6.86 12.71
N ALA A 111 -5.26 -7.81 12.95
CA ALA A 111 -5.46 -8.84 13.97
C ALA A 111 -5.36 -8.28 15.40
N GLU A 112 -4.39 -7.38 15.65
CA GLU A 112 -4.09 -6.87 17.00
C GLU A 112 -5.00 -5.71 17.43
N PHE A 113 -5.56 -4.95 16.48
CA PHE A 113 -6.32 -3.73 16.78
C PHE A 113 -7.75 -3.81 16.23
N PRO A 114 -8.71 -4.45 16.94
CA PRO A 114 -10.11 -4.59 16.51
C PRO A 114 -10.79 -3.29 16.07
N GLN A 115 -10.41 -2.15 16.64
CA GLN A 115 -10.94 -0.83 16.26
C GLN A 115 -10.52 -0.36 14.86
N VAL A 116 -9.46 -0.93 14.27
CA VAL A 116 -9.08 -0.61 12.89
C VAL A 116 -10.04 -1.34 11.96
N ALA A 117 -10.88 -0.58 11.26
CA ALA A 117 -11.89 -1.10 10.34
C ALA A 117 -11.37 -1.26 8.91
N GLU A 118 -10.52 -0.32 8.47
CA GLU A 118 -9.92 -0.30 7.14
C GLU A 118 -8.50 0.26 7.19
N VAL A 119 -7.62 -0.29 6.36
CA VAL A 119 -6.29 0.23 6.04
C VAL A 119 -6.16 0.26 4.52
N ASP A 120 -5.73 1.38 3.97
CA ASP A 120 -5.47 1.56 2.55
C ASP A 120 -4.10 2.21 2.34
N LEU A 121 -3.17 1.47 1.73
CA LEU A 121 -1.86 1.95 1.30
C LEU A 121 -1.89 2.11 -0.22
N ASN A 122 -2.27 3.29 -0.69
CA ASN A 122 -2.50 3.56 -2.11
C ASN A 122 -2.07 4.98 -2.54
N PRO A 123 -0.92 5.16 -3.20
CA PRO A 123 -0.04 4.10 -3.68
C PRO A 123 1.00 3.66 -2.64
N LEU A 124 1.29 2.35 -2.63
CA LEU A 124 2.55 1.79 -2.17
C LEU A 124 3.52 1.76 -3.36
N ILE A 125 4.54 2.62 -3.38
CA ILE A 125 5.54 2.63 -4.46
C ILE A 125 6.65 1.63 -4.15
N VAL A 126 6.84 0.64 -5.03
CA VAL A 126 7.84 -0.42 -4.89
C VAL A 126 9.07 -0.12 -5.75
N GLY A 127 10.22 0.08 -5.11
CA GLY A 127 11.50 0.35 -5.77
C GLY A 127 12.34 -0.91 -5.98
N GLU A 128 13.58 -0.74 -6.42
CA GLU A 128 14.57 -1.83 -6.49
C GLU A 128 14.97 -2.34 -5.10
N LYS A 129 14.85 -1.48 -4.09
CA LYS A 129 15.20 -1.75 -2.69
C LYS A 129 14.15 -1.10 -1.79
N GLY A 130 13.23 -1.90 -1.27
CA GLY A 130 12.13 -1.46 -0.42
C GLY A 130 10.92 -0.89 -1.16
N ALA A 131 9.94 -0.50 -0.35
CA ALA A 131 8.70 0.15 -0.78
C ALA A 131 8.35 1.32 0.14
N TRP A 132 7.56 2.27 -0.36
CA TRP A 132 7.13 3.47 0.36
C TRP A 132 5.62 3.65 0.23
N ALA A 133 4.90 3.65 1.35
CA ALA A 133 3.49 4.03 1.38
C ALA A 133 3.41 5.56 1.27
N VAL A 134 3.07 6.06 0.08
CA VAL A 134 3.06 7.50 -0.21
C VAL A 134 1.79 8.15 0.31
N ASP A 135 0.68 7.44 0.24
CA ASP A 135 -0.57 7.82 0.88
C ASP A 135 -1.10 6.65 1.72
N VAL A 136 -1.69 7.00 2.86
CA VAL A 136 -2.16 6.06 3.87
C VAL A 136 -3.46 6.56 4.44
N ARG A 137 -4.53 5.77 4.28
CA ARG A 137 -5.81 5.99 4.97
C ARG A 137 -6.06 4.85 5.94
N ILE A 138 -6.44 5.20 7.16
CA ILE A 138 -6.85 4.23 8.17
C ILE A 138 -8.20 4.69 8.73
N VAL A 139 -9.20 3.82 8.66
CA VAL A 139 -10.50 4.05 9.28
C VAL A 139 -10.50 3.33 10.63
N VAL A 140 -10.79 4.08 11.67
CA VAL A 140 -10.90 3.57 13.04
C VAL A 140 -12.32 3.77 13.51
N GLU A 141 -12.94 2.69 13.98
CA GLU A 141 -14.25 2.73 14.60
C GLU A 141 -14.08 2.75 16.12
N ALA A 142 -14.87 3.57 16.80
CA ALA A 142 -14.97 3.45 18.25
C ALA A 142 -15.50 2.05 18.57
N ARG A 143 -14.85 1.32 19.48
CA ARG A 143 -15.42 0.06 19.97
C ARG A 143 -16.84 0.37 20.48
N PRO A 144 -17.86 -0.44 20.14
CA PRO A 144 -19.12 -0.38 20.85
C PRO A 144 -18.93 -0.64 22.35
#